data_AF-K0TKL9-F1
#
_entry.id   AF-K0TKL9-F1
#
_cell.length_a   1.000
_cell.length_b   1.000
_cell.length_c   1.000
_cell.angle_alpha   90.00
_cell.angle_beta   90.00
_cell.angle_gamma   90.00
#
_symmetry.space_group_name_H-M   'P 1'
#
loop_
_entity.id
_entity.type
_entity.pdbx_description
1 polymer ?
#
loop_
_entity_poly.entity_id
_entity_poly.type
_entity_poly.pdbx_seq_one_letter_code
_entity_poly.pdbx_strand_id
1 'polypeptide(L)'
;MRSAIIAASLIAGASAFGVPPTVTSSRRSTALNEFLSPEERADKIERWGEIRAMTKEEAAANLSGEELETYNNYYTEVREGVLKMQELAKIMMKDVDKAQGKEPKTKGQRKRDAWARKQNRAAANAAAAM
;
A
#
# COMPACT_ATOMS: atom_id res chain seq x y z
N MET A 1 1.39 -4.97 47.72
CA MET A 1 0.31 -4.24 47.01
C MET A 1 0.70 -3.89 45.57
N ARG A 2 1.04 -4.89 44.75
CA ARG A 2 1.24 -4.74 43.28
C ARG A 2 0.59 -5.89 42.50
N SER A 3 0.34 -7.01 43.17
CA SER A 3 -0.35 -8.19 42.63
C SER A 3 -1.88 -8.08 42.59
N ALA A 4 -2.48 -7.14 43.34
CA ALA A 4 -3.94 -6.97 43.38
C ALA A 4 -4.49 -6.17 42.19
N ILE A 5 -3.65 -5.36 41.53
CA ILE A 5 -4.08 -4.54 40.38
C ILE A 5 -4.15 -5.39 39.09
N ILE A 6 -3.29 -6.42 38.98
CA ILE A 6 -3.24 -7.30 37.80
C ILE A 6 -4.45 -8.25 37.75
N ALA A 7 -4.99 -8.66 38.90
CA ALA A 7 -6.15 -9.54 38.96
C ALA A 7 -7.47 -8.83 38.58
N ALA A 8 -7.58 -7.52 38.80
CA ALA A 8 -8.79 -6.77 38.46
C ALA A 8 -8.92 -6.44 36.97
N SER A 9 -7.80 -6.37 36.22
CA SER A 9 -7.83 -6.13 34.77
C SER A 9 -8.15 -7.36 33.92
N LEU A 10 -8.11 -8.56 34.49
CA LEU A 10 -8.45 -9.79 33.76
C LEU A 10 -9.94 -10.19 33.87
N ILE A 11 -10.64 -9.74 34.91
CA ILE A 11 -12.06 -10.11 35.12
C ILE A 11 -13.02 -9.20 34.33
N ALA A 12 -12.61 -7.97 33.99
CA ALA A 12 -13.39 -7.11 33.09
C ALA A 12 -13.32 -7.55 31.61
N GLY A 13 -12.39 -8.43 31.24
CA GLY A 13 -12.27 -8.97 29.89
C GLY A 13 -13.18 -10.17 29.60
N ALA A 14 -13.61 -10.91 30.64
CA ALA A 14 -14.39 -12.13 30.48
C ALA A 14 -15.91 -11.89 30.38
N SER A 15 -16.39 -10.69 30.73
CA SER A 15 -17.82 -10.31 30.68
C SER A 15 -18.25 -9.62 29.39
N ALA A 16 -17.34 -9.40 28.43
CA ALA A 16 -17.68 -8.90 27.09
C ALA A 16 -18.00 -10.02 26.08
N PHE A 17 -17.67 -11.27 26.42
CA PHE A 17 -17.99 -12.44 25.58
C PHE A 17 -18.56 -13.55 26.48
N GLY A 18 -19.82 -13.39 26.87
CA GLY A 18 -20.59 -14.48 27.45
C GLY A 18 -20.57 -15.67 26.49
N VAL A 19 -20.08 -16.82 26.94
CA VAL A 19 -20.21 -18.09 26.24
C VAL A 19 -21.71 -18.33 26.03
N PRO A 20 -22.23 -18.30 24.79
CA PRO A 20 -23.64 -18.58 24.60
C PRO A 20 -23.89 -20.04 24.97
N PRO A 21 -25.05 -20.38 25.57
CA PRO A 21 -25.41 -21.77 25.80
C PRO A 21 -25.36 -22.50 24.46
N THR A 22 -24.80 -23.71 24.47
CA THR A 22 -24.87 -24.68 23.37
C THR A 22 -26.34 -25.08 23.19
N VAL A 23 -27.13 -24.20 22.59
CA VAL A 23 -28.39 -24.55 21.99
C VAL A 23 -28.00 -25.36 20.76
N THR A 24 -28.36 -26.64 20.76
CA THR A 24 -28.41 -27.49 19.58
C THR A 24 -29.38 -26.87 18.58
N SER A 25 -28.94 -25.82 17.89
CA SER A 25 -29.65 -25.22 16.78
C SER A 25 -29.09 -25.88 15.53
N SER A 26 -29.83 -26.86 15.03
CA SER A 26 -29.74 -27.34 13.66
C SER A 26 -30.02 -26.15 12.72
N ARG A 27 -29.01 -25.32 12.48
CA ARG A 27 -29.00 -24.37 11.37
C ARG A 27 -28.06 -24.93 10.33
N ARG A 28 -28.67 -25.46 9.26
CA ARG A 28 -27.98 -25.76 8.01
C ARG A 28 -27.14 -24.55 7.64
N SER A 29 -25.86 -24.82 7.57
CA SER A 29 -24.79 -23.97 7.08
C SER A 29 -25.21 -23.14 5.88
N THR A 30 -25.19 -21.82 5.99
CA THR A 30 -25.09 -20.90 4.86
C THR A 30 -23.62 -20.80 4.43
N ALA A 31 -22.95 -21.92 4.22
CA ALA A 31 -21.59 -21.93 3.68
C ALA A 31 -21.67 -21.57 2.20
N LEU A 32 -21.46 -20.28 1.92
CA LEU A 32 -21.32 -19.72 0.58
C LEU A 32 -19.93 -19.98 -0.02
N ASN A 33 -19.18 -20.94 0.54
CA ASN A 33 -17.88 -21.35 0.04
C ASN A 33 -17.97 -22.83 -0.30
N GLU A 34 -17.95 -23.11 -1.60
CA GLU A 34 -17.61 -24.42 -2.10
C GLU A 34 -16.18 -24.72 -1.60
N PHE A 35 -16.04 -25.69 -0.70
CA PHE A 35 -14.73 -26.12 -0.24
C PHE A 35 -14.04 -26.83 -1.39
N LEU A 36 -13.35 -26.06 -2.23
CA LEU A 36 -12.49 -26.59 -3.27
C LEU A 36 -11.50 -27.58 -2.68
N SER A 37 -11.24 -28.66 -3.39
CA SER A 37 -10.15 -29.54 -3.05
C SER A 37 -8.81 -28.78 -3.05
N PRO A 38 -7.79 -29.24 -2.31
CA PRO A 38 -6.49 -28.60 -2.31
C PRO A 38 -5.87 -28.46 -3.71
N GLU A 39 -6.12 -29.42 -4.60
CA GLU A 39 -5.64 -29.43 -5.99
C GLU A 39 -6.34 -28.33 -6.81
N GLU A 40 -7.67 -28.27 -6.81
CA GLU A 40 -8.43 -27.24 -7.53
C GLU A 40 -8.10 -25.82 -7.03
N ARG A 41 -7.78 -25.68 -5.74
CA ARG A 41 -7.35 -24.41 -5.18
C ARG A 41 -5.96 -24.01 -5.67
N ALA A 42 -5.03 -24.97 -5.80
CA ALA A 42 -3.69 -24.70 -6.31
C ALA A 42 -3.75 -24.22 -7.77
N ASP A 43 -4.53 -24.90 -8.61
CA ASP A 43 -4.70 -24.56 -10.03
C ASP A 43 -5.27 -23.15 -10.20
N LYS A 44 -6.30 -22.79 -9.41
CA LYS A 44 -6.88 -21.43 -9.42
C LYS A 44 -5.89 -20.37 -8.95
N ILE A 45 -5.04 -20.67 -7.97
CA ILE A 45 -4.02 -19.74 -7.47
C ILE A 45 -2.95 -19.52 -8.55
N GLU A 46 -2.51 -20.58 -9.22
CA GLU A 46 -1.54 -20.51 -10.31
C GLU A 46 -2.08 -19.68 -11.47
N ARG A 47 -3.30 -19.99 -11.93
CA ARG A 47 -4.00 -19.22 -12.97
C ARG A 47 -4.13 -17.75 -12.62
N TRP A 48 -4.51 -17.44 -11.38
CA TRP A 48 -4.60 -16.06 -10.91
C TRP A 48 -3.22 -15.38 -10.80
N GLY A 49 -2.16 -16.14 -10.56
CA GLY A 49 -0.79 -15.67 -10.63
C GLY A 49 -0.43 -15.18 -12.04
N GLU A 50 -0.75 -15.97 -13.06
CA GLU A 50 -0.55 -15.61 -14.47
C GLU A 50 -1.31 -14.34 -14.84
N ILE A 51 -2.62 -14.31 -14.53
CA ILE A 51 -3.50 -13.18 -14.82
C ILE A 51 -2.99 -11.88 -14.19
N ARG A 52 -2.55 -11.93 -12.93
CA ARG A 52 -2.03 -10.75 -12.23
C ARG A 52 -0.68 -10.25 -12.76
N ALA A 53 0.06 -11.06 -13.51
CA ALA A 53 1.32 -10.63 -14.11
C ALA A 53 1.11 -9.86 -15.42
N MET A 54 0.04 -10.17 -16.18
CA MET A 54 -0.27 -9.58 -17.49
C MET A 54 -0.38 -8.05 -17.44
N THR A 55 -0.09 -7.34 -18.52
CA THR A 55 -0.41 -5.91 -18.61
C THR A 55 -1.91 -5.67 -18.81
N LYS A 56 -2.36 -4.42 -18.69
CA LYS A 56 -3.77 -4.08 -18.90
C LYS A 56 -4.23 -4.41 -20.33
N GLU A 57 -3.35 -4.19 -21.30
CA GLU A 57 -3.58 -4.47 -22.71
C GLU A 57 -3.62 -5.97 -22.99
N GLU A 58 -2.67 -6.73 -22.40
CA GLU A 58 -2.62 -8.18 -22.52
C GLU A 58 -3.85 -8.85 -21.90
N ALA A 59 -4.29 -8.38 -20.72
CA ALA A 59 -5.49 -8.90 -20.07
C ALA A 59 -6.75 -8.63 -20.90
N ALA A 60 -6.88 -7.43 -21.50
CA ALA A 60 -8.03 -7.10 -22.34
C ALA A 60 -8.09 -7.92 -23.64
N ALA A 61 -6.95 -8.40 -24.14
CA ALA A 61 -6.88 -9.23 -25.34
C ALA A 61 -7.08 -10.73 -25.05
N ASN A 62 -6.61 -11.21 -23.89
CA ASN A 62 -6.56 -12.65 -23.59
C ASN A 62 -7.65 -13.13 -22.61
N LEU A 63 -8.25 -12.23 -21.83
CA LEU A 63 -9.27 -12.58 -20.84
C LEU A 63 -10.64 -12.09 -21.28
N SER A 64 -11.68 -12.80 -20.87
CA SER A 64 -13.07 -12.42 -21.11
C SER A 64 -13.95 -12.78 -19.93
N GLY A 65 -15.12 -12.15 -19.83
CA GLY A 65 -16.10 -12.43 -18.77
C GLY A 65 -15.57 -12.13 -17.36
N GLU A 66 -15.79 -13.07 -16.44
CA GLU A 66 -15.53 -12.93 -15.01
C GLU A 66 -14.03 -12.75 -14.68
N GLU A 67 -13.13 -13.41 -15.42
CA GLU A 67 -11.68 -13.26 -15.22
C GLU A 67 -11.21 -11.85 -15.55
N LEU A 68 -11.76 -11.25 -16.62
CA LEU A 68 -11.44 -9.88 -17.02
C LEU A 68 -11.99 -8.86 -16.02
N GLU A 69 -13.21 -9.06 -15.51
CA GLU A 69 -13.79 -8.20 -14.49
C GLU A 69 -12.97 -8.24 -13.19
N THR A 70 -12.62 -9.45 -12.73
CA THR A 70 -11.78 -9.65 -11.55
C THR A 70 -10.40 -9.00 -11.72
N TYR A 71 -9.79 -9.15 -12.89
CA TYR A 71 -8.52 -8.49 -13.22
C TYR A 71 -8.66 -6.96 -13.18
N ASN A 72 -9.71 -6.39 -13.79
CA ASN A 72 -9.92 -4.94 -13.82
C ASN A 72 -10.12 -4.34 -12.42
N ASN A 73 -10.86 -5.03 -11.55
CA ASN A 73 -11.04 -4.64 -10.16
C ASN A 73 -9.71 -4.67 -9.40
N TYR A 74 -8.97 -5.78 -9.51
CA TYR A 74 -7.63 -5.90 -8.94
C TYR A 74 -6.67 -4.81 -9.44
N TYR A 75 -6.70 -4.53 -10.75
CA TYR A 75 -5.80 -3.56 -11.36
C TYR A 75 -6.04 -2.17 -10.80
N THR A 76 -7.31 -1.78 -10.69
CA THR A 76 -7.73 -0.45 -10.20
C THR A 76 -7.45 -0.29 -8.72
N GLU A 77 -7.80 -1.27 -7.89
CA GLU A 77 -7.70 -1.14 -6.44
C GLU A 77 -6.26 -1.35 -5.93
N VAL A 78 -5.49 -2.20 -6.58
CA VAL A 78 -4.18 -2.64 -6.06
C VAL A 78 -3.05 -2.26 -7.00
N ARG A 79 -3.09 -2.73 -8.25
CA ARG A 79 -1.91 -2.61 -9.13
C ARG A 79 -1.58 -1.18 -9.49
N GLU A 80 -2.58 -0.34 -9.70
CA GLU A 80 -2.40 1.09 -9.97
C GLU A 80 -1.68 1.80 -8.81
N GLY A 81 -2.09 1.50 -7.57
CA GLY A 81 -1.43 2.03 -6.37
C GLY A 81 0.03 1.58 -6.28
N VAL A 82 0.31 0.31 -6.55
CA VAL A 82 1.68 -0.23 -6.56
C VAL A 82 2.54 0.45 -7.63
N LEU A 83 2.02 0.63 -8.84
CA LEU A 83 2.74 1.30 -9.93
C LEU A 83 3.09 2.75 -9.59
N LYS A 84 2.14 3.50 -9.01
CA LYS A 84 2.38 4.87 -8.52
C LYS A 84 3.46 4.92 -7.44
N MET A 85 3.44 3.97 -6.50
CA MET A 85 4.46 3.88 -5.44
C MET A 85 5.83 3.52 -6.00
N GLN A 86 5.91 2.65 -7.01
CA GLN A 86 7.16 2.34 -7.70
C GLN A 86 7.72 3.56 -8.44
N GLU A 87 6.86 4.37 -9.06
CA GLU A 87 7.27 5.61 -9.71
C GLU A 87 7.80 6.62 -8.70
N LEU A 88 7.10 6.81 -7.58
CA LEU A 88 7.56 7.66 -6.48
C LEU A 88 8.92 7.20 -5.95
N ALA A 89 9.10 5.89 -5.73
CA ALA A 89 10.36 5.33 -5.30
C ALA A 89 11.50 5.63 -6.28
N LYS A 90 11.26 5.54 -7.59
CA LYS A 90 12.25 5.93 -8.62
C LYS A 90 12.61 7.42 -8.55
N ILE A 91 11.64 8.29 -8.28
CA ILE A 91 11.90 9.73 -8.12
C ILE A 91 12.78 9.97 -6.88
N MET A 92 12.46 9.32 -5.76
CA MET A 92 13.26 9.43 -4.53
C MET A 92 14.68 8.89 -4.72
N MET A 93 14.84 7.75 -5.39
CA MET A 93 16.16 7.19 -5.70
C MET A 93 17.00 8.15 -6.54
N LYS A 94 16.42 8.82 -7.54
CA LYS A 94 17.14 9.84 -8.32
C LYS A 94 17.74 10.95 -7.46
N ASP A 95 17.07 11.35 -6.37
CA ASP A 95 17.59 12.39 -5.49
C ASP A 95 18.66 11.86 -4.53
N VAL A 96 18.54 10.60 -4.09
CA VAL A 96 19.60 9.91 -3.33
C VAL A 96 20.86 9.75 -4.19
N ASP A 97 20.72 9.30 -5.44
CA ASP A 97 21.85 9.10 -6.37
C ASP A 97 22.57 10.42 -6.67
N LYS A 98 21.84 11.52 -6.83
CA LYS A 98 22.43 12.86 -7.01
C LYS A 98 23.28 13.32 -5.83
N ALA A 99 22.98 12.83 -4.63
CA ALA A 99 23.66 13.19 -3.39
C ALA A 99 24.80 12.21 -3.03
N GLN A 100 24.81 11.00 -3.60
CA GLN A 100 25.92 10.07 -3.43
C GLN A 100 27.25 10.67 -3.90
N GLY A 101 28.28 10.57 -3.07
CA GLY A 101 29.65 11.03 -3.38
C GLY A 101 29.87 12.55 -3.36
N LYS A 102 28.84 13.36 -3.07
CA LYS A 102 29.01 14.82 -2.91
C LYS A 102 29.18 15.19 -1.45
N GLU A 103 30.29 15.87 -1.15
CA GLU A 103 30.48 16.44 0.18
C GLU A 103 29.41 17.50 0.50
N PRO A 104 28.92 17.55 1.75
CA PRO A 104 28.01 18.60 2.18
C PRO A 104 28.63 19.98 1.97
N LYS A 105 27.87 20.92 1.37
CA LYS A 105 28.34 22.29 1.18
C LYS A 105 28.80 22.92 2.49
N THR A 106 29.93 23.62 2.45
CA THR A 106 30.48 24.35 3.60
C THR A 106 29.61 25.56 3.97
N LYS A 107 29.76 26.09 5.19
CA LYS A 107 29.00 27.26 5.67
C LYS A 107 29.18 28.49 4.77
N GLY A 108 30.39 28.69 4.24
CA GLY A 108 30.71 29.80 3.32
C GLY A 108 30.00 29.66 1.97
N GLN A 109 30.01 28.46 1.38
CA GLN A 109 29.28 28.16 0.15
C GLN A 109 27.77 28.39 0.33
N ARG A 110 27.19 27.90 1.42
CA ARG A 110 25.75 28.11 1.73
C ARG A 110 25.37 29.59 1.83
N LYS A 111 26.22 30.42 2.45
CA LYS A 111 25.99 31.87 2.54
C LYS A 111 26.02 32.55 1.17
N ARG A 112 27.00 32.20 0.32
CA ARG A 112 27.07 32.73 -1.06
C ARG A 112 25.85 32.32 -1.88
N ASP A 113 25.44 31.06 -1.82
CA ASP A 113 24.26 30.55 -2.53
C ASP A 113 22.96 31.20 -2.04
N ALA A 114 22.84 31.46 -0.74
CA ALA A 114 21.68 32.17 -0.18
C ALA A 114 21.61 33.62 -0.67
N TRP A 115 22.75 34.30 -0.74
CA TRP A 115 22.81 35.68 -1.24
C TRP A 115 22.50 35.76 -2.74
N ALA A 116 23.07 34.87 -3.55
CA ALA A 116 22.75 34.77 -4.98
C ALA A 116 21.25 34.50 -5.23
N ARG A 117 20.64 33.62 -4.44
CA ARG A 117 19.18 33.39 -4.50
C ARG A 117 18.37 34.64 -4.21
N LYS A 118 18.79 35.44 -3.22
CA LYS A 118 18.13 36.70 -2.88
C LYS A 118 18.22 37.71 -4.04
N GLN A 119 19.39 37.81 -4.68
CA GLN A 119 19.57 38.67 -5.85
C GLN A 119 18.73 38.22 -7.04
N ASN A 120 18.74 36.92 -7.36
CA ASN A 120 17.93 36.39 -8.46
C ASN A 120 16.44 36.64 -8.25
N ARG A 121 15.96 36.50 -7.00
CA ARG A 121 14.57 36.79 -6.66
C ARG A 121 14.24 38.29 -6.82
N ALA A 122 15.15 39.17 -6.39
CA ALA A 122 14.98 40.62 -6.56
C ALA A 122 14.98 41.02 -8.05
N ALA A 123 15.88 40.45 -8.85
CA ALA A 123 15.95 40.68 -10.29
C ALA A 123 14.69 40.17 -11.02
N ALA A 124 14.21 38.97 -10.67
CA ALA A 124 12.98 38.42 -11.24
C ALA A 124 11.75 39.27 -10.90
N ASN A 125 11.65 39.75 -9.66
CA ASN A 125 10.56 40.65 -9.25
C ASN A 125 10.64 42.00 -9.98
N ALA A 126 11.84 42.55 -10.17
CA ALA A 126 12.03 43.80 -10.92
C ALA A 126 11.66 43.62 -12.41
N ALA A 127 12.03 42.49 -13.01
CA ALA A 127 11.68 42.17 -14.40
C ALA A 127 10.17 41.91 -14.59
N ALA A 128 9.48 41.38 -13.58
CA ALA A 128 8.02 41.17 -13.62
C ALA A 128 7.20 42.44 -13.33
N ALA A 129 7.84 43.50 -12.82
CA ALA A 129 7.22 44.79 -12.53
C ALA A 129 7.45 45.84 -13.64
N MET A 130 8.21 45.48 -14.69
CA MET A 130 8.33 46.22 -15.94
C MET A 130 7.37 45.65 -16.97
#